data_AF-A0A345DM44-F1
#
_entry.id   AF-A0A345DM44-F1
#
_cell.length_a   1.000
_cell.length_b   1.000
_cell.length_c   1.000
_cell.angle_alpha   90.00
_cell.angle_beta   90.00
_cell.angle_gamma   90.00
#
_symmetry.space_group_name_H-M   'P 1'
#
loop_
_entity.id
_entity.type
_entity.pdbx_description
1 polymer ?
#
loop_
_entity_poly.entity_id
_entity_poly.type
_entity_poly.pdbx_seq_one_letter_code
_entity_poly.pdbx_strand_id
1 'polypeptide(L)'
;MKEIINLQLSEFQKEIINKLDDEYCYEIAYGFGRYDEYDAIKIFNKEMEFLITIDKKDNTVSINNYIEKLKKKLEFLELILK
;
A
#
# COMPACT_ATOMS: atom_id res chain seq x y z
N MET A 1 18.83 4.84 18.41
CA MET A 1 19.06 3.90 17.29
C MET A 1 17.86 2.96 17.30
N LYS A 2 16.91 3.12 16.37
CA LYS A 2 15.67 2.32 16.38
C LYS A 2 16.00 0.93 15.82
N GLU A 3 15.73 -0.11 16.60
CA GLU A 3 15.85 -1.51 16.17
C GLU A 3 15.00 -1.71 14.92
N ILE A 4 15.65 -2.04 13.81
CA ILE A 4 14.99 -2.59 12.64
C ILE A 4 14.65 -4.02 13.04
N ILE A 5 13.45 -4.21 13.62
CA ILE A 5 12.82 -5.54 13.67
C ILE A 5 12.99 -6.12 12.27
N ASN A 6 13.41 -7.38 12.18
CA ASN A 6 13.78 -8.07 10.95
C ASN A 6 12.54 -8.27 10.05
N LEU A 7 12.05 -7.16 9.49
CA LEU A 7 10.85 -7.03 8.70
C LEU A 7 11.15 -7.60 7.33
N GLN A 8 10.60 -8.79 7.04
CA GLN A 8 10.74 -9.42 5.73
C GLN A 8 9.82 -8.75 4.70
N LEU A 9 10.13 -7.50 4.37
CA LEU A 9 9.50 -6.78 3.27
C LEU A 9 9.95 -7.38 1.93
N SER A 10 9.04 -7.43 0.96
CA SER A 10 9.38 -7.78 -0.42
C SER A 10 10.25 -6.69 -1.06
N GLU A 11 11.01 -7.05 -2.10
CA GLU A 11 11.81 -6.06 -2.85
C GLU A 11 10.94 -4.95 -3.43
N PHE A 12 9.71 -5.27 -3.83
CA PHE A 12 8.75 -4.29 -4.33
C PHE A 12 8.29 -3.32 -3.24
N GLN A 13 7.98 -3.81 -2.03
CA GLN A 13 7.63 -2.94 -0.90
C GLN A 13 8.79 -2.01 -0.52
N LYS A 14 10.03 -2.53 -0.52
CA LYS A 14 11.23 -1.71 -0.29
C LYS A 14 11.41 -0.64 -1.36
N GLU A 15 11.22 -0.98 -2.63
CA GLU A 15 11.31 -0.03 -3.74
C GLU A 15 10.29 1.10 -3.59
N ILE A 16 9.06 0.79 -3.20
CA ILE A 16 8.02 1.80 -2.97
C ILE A 16 8.42 2.72 -1.82
N ILE A 17 8.80 2.16 -0.67
CA ILE A 17 9.20 2.95 0.51
C ILE A 17 10.34 3.90 0.16
N ASN A 18 11.36 3.43 -0.58
CA ASN A 18 12.50 4.25 -0.99
C ASN A 18 12.15 5.38 -1.97
N LYS A 19 10.98 5.32 -2.60
CA LYS A 19 10.48 6.35 -3.52
C LYS A 19 9.46 7.30 -2.88
N LEU A 20 9.04 7.05 -1.64
CA LEU A 20 8.18 7.99 -0.93
C LEU A 20 8.98 9.27 -0.61
N ASP A 21 8.39 10.42 -0.90
CA ASP A 21 8.89 11.72 -0.47
C ASP A 21 8.29 12.12 0.89
N ASP A 22 8.64 13.31 1.37
CA ASP A 22 8.20 13.83 2.68
C ASP A 22 6.67 14.12 2.75
N GLU A 23 5.94 14.07 1.63
CA GLU A 23 4.48 14.24 1.63
C GLU A 23 3.74 12.95 2.02
N TYR A 24 4.45 11.82 2.09
CA TYR A 24 3.86 10.51 2.35
C TYR A 24 4.51 9.81 3.55
N CYS A 25 3.69 9.06 4.27
CA CYS A 25 4.10 8.21 5.37
C CYS A 25 3.72 6.76 5.09
N TYR A 26 4.42 5.81 5.72
CA TYR A 26 4.02 4.41 5.68
C TYR A 26 3.96 3.80 7.08
N GLU A 27 3.03 2.87 7.26
CA GLU A 27 2.92 2.00 8.43
C GLU A 27 3.02 0.56 7.96
N ILE A 28 3.76 -0.26 8.69
CA ILE A 28 3.80 -1.70 8.40
C ILE A 28 2.62 -2.35 9.11
N ALA A 29 1.76 -3.00 8.33
CA ALA A 29 0.56 -3.63 8.82
C ALA A 29 0.76 -5.15 9.00
N TYR A 30 0.28 -5.65 10.14
CA TYR A 30 0.15 -7.08 10.38
C TYR A 30 -1.06 -7.63 9.61
N GLY A 31 -0.87 -8.75 8.90
CA GLY A 31 -2.00 -9.47 8.33
C GLY A 31 -2.97 -9.91 9.42
N PHE A 32 -4.28 -9.84 9.17
CA PHE A 32 -5.31 -10.44 10.03
C PHE A 32 -5.27 -11.97 9.90
N GLY A 33 -4.24 -12.58 10.47
CA GLY A 33 -4.05 -14.02 10.51
C GLY A 33 -3.06 -14.34 11.62
N ARG A 34 -3.45 -15.22 12.55
CA ARG A 34 -2.59 -15.65 13.65
C ARG A 34 -1.23 -16.10 13.08
N TYR A 35 -0.15 -15.58 13.64
CA TYR A 35 1.27 -15.85 13.36
C TYR A 35 1.92 -14.94 12.29
N ASP A 36 2.50 -13.85 12.80
CA ASP A 36 3.91 -13.46 12.63
C ASP A 36 4.50 -13.15 11.25
N GLU A 37 3.73 -12.68 10.27
CA GLU A 37 4.33 -12.02 9.11
C GLU A 37 3.72 -10.63 8.87
N TYR A 38 4.61 -9.63 8.91
CA TYR A 38 4.34 -8.29 8.42
C TYR A 38 4.20 -8.37 6.90
N ASP A 39 2.96 -8.60 6.45
CA ASP A 39 2.69 -8.90 5.05
C ASP A 39 2.25 -7.69 4.25
N ALA A 40 2.12 -6.50 4.85
CA ALA A 40 1.68 -5.34 4.11
C ALA A 40 2.29 -4.03 4.62
N ILE A 41 2.36 -3.05 3.72
CA ILE A 41 2.59 -1.65 4.08
C ILE A 41 1.36 -0.84 3.72
N LYS A 42 0.93 0.04 4.62
CA LYS A 42 -0.11 1.03 4.36
C LYS A 42 0.58 2.36 4.10
N ILE A 43 0.14 3.07 3.07
CA ILE A 43 0.67 4.37 2.68
C ILE A 43 -0.40 5.42 2.97
N PHE A 44 0.05 6.55 3.52
CA PHE A 44 -0.77 7.68 3.93
C PHE A 44 -0.23 8.97 3.34
N ASN A 45 -1.08 9.97 3.16
CA ASN A 45 -0.63 11.34 2.90
C ASN A 45 -0.19 12.05 4.20
N LYS A 46 0.32 13.29 4.06
CA LYS A 46 0.70 14.16 5.19
C LYS A 46 -0.40 14.42 6.22
N GLU A 47 -1.68 14.28 5.82
CA GLU A 47 -2.85 14.47 6.68
C GLU A 47 -3.26 13.17 7.39
N MET A 48 -2.45 12.12 7.26
CA MET A 48 -2.69 10.75 7.77
C MET A 48 -3.92 10.09 7.15
N GLU A 49 -4.36 10.53 5.98
CA GLU A 49 -5.41 9.85 5.22
C GLU A 49 -4.83 8.65 4.51
N PHE A 50 -5.51 7.51 4.64
CA PHE A 50 -5.11 6.26 4.02
C PHE A 50 -5.24 6.34 2.50
N LEU A 51 -4.17 5.97 1.78
CA LEU A 51 -4.14 5.97 0.32
C LEU A 51 -4.23 4.55 -0.25
N ILE A 52 -3.33 3.65 0.19
CA ILE A 52 -3.24 2.31 -0.37
C ILE A 52 -2.56 1.34 0.60
N THR A 53 -2.93 0.06 0.51
CA THR A 53 -2.21 -1.05 1.13
C THR A 53 -1.45 -1.79 0.03
N ILE A 54 -0.18 -2.11 0.27
CA ILE A 54 0.66 -2.91 -0.62
C ILE A 54 1.05 -4.19 0.12
N ASP A 55 0.54 -5.32 -0.35
CA ASP A 55 0.84 -6.63 0.21
C ASP A 55 2.22 -7.12 -0.25
N LYS A 56 2.81 -8.05 0.51
CA LYS A 56 4.13 -8.64 0.27
C LYS A 56 4.19 -9.37 -1.08
N LYS A 57 3.05 -9.88 -1.54
CA LYS A 57 2.87 -10.58 -2.81
C LYS A 57 2.63 -9.63 -3.98
N ASP A 58 2.41 -8.34 -3.73
CA ASP A 58 2.18 -7.37 -4.78
C ASP A 58 3.44 -7.09 -5.60
N ASN A 59 3.20 -6.70 -6.84
CA ASN A 59 4.20 -6.22 -7.78
C ASN A 59 3.58 -5.14 -8.68
N THR A 60 4.41 -4.56 -9.55
CA THR A 60 3.97 -3.50 -10.47
C THR A 60 2.73 -3.89 -11.29
N VAL A 61 2.64 -5.15 -11.74
CA VAL A 61 1.51 -5.63 -12.54
C VAL A 61 0.24 -5.73 -11.71
N SER A 62 0.30 -6.28 -10.48
CA SER A 62 -0.88 -6.38 -9.62
C SER A 62 -1.43 -5.01 -9.22
N ILE A 63 -0.55 -4.07 -8.85
CA ILE A 63 -0.93 -2.70 -8.48
C ILE A 63 -1.52 -1.94 -9.67
N ASN A 64 -0.92 -2.03 -10.86
CA ASN A 64 -1.47 -1.38 -12.05
C ASN A 64 -2.87 -1.90 -12.39
N ASN A 65 -3.08 -3.22 -12.33
CA ASN A 65 -4.40 -3.82 -12.53
C ASN A 65 -5.41 -3.35 -11.47
N TYR A 66 -4.99 -3.18 -10.22
CA TYR A 66 -5.83 -2.65 -9.14
C TYR A 66 -6.25 -1.20 -9.42
N ILE A 67 -5.31 -0.34 -9.80
CA ILE A 67 -5.56 1.06 -10.16
C ILE A 67 -6.53 1.16 -11.34
N GLU A 68 -6.34 0.37 -12.40
CA GLU A 68 -7.27 0.37 -13.54
C GLU A 68 -8.69 -0.03 -13.15
N LYS A 69 -8.85 -1.02 -12.27
CA LYS A 69 -10.16 -1.41 -11.74
C LYS A 69 -10.80 -0.29 -10.94
N LEU A 70 -10.03 0.45 -10.14
CA LEU A 70 -10.54 1.61 -9.40
C LEU A 70 -10.99 2.73 -10.34
N LYS A 71 -10.23 3.05 -11.38
CA LYS A 71 -10.62 4.05 -12.40
C LYS A 71 -11.96 3.70 -13.05
N LYS A 72 -12.12 2.46 -13.50
CA LYS A 72 -13.40 1.98 -14.09
C LYS A 72 -14.57 2.06 -13.11
N LYS A 73 -14.33 1.76 -11.83
CA LYS A 73 -15.37 1.89 -10.78
C LYS A 73 -15.75 3.35 -10.57
N LEU A 74 -14.78 4.26 -10.55
CA LEU A 74 -15.03 5.69 -10.41
C LEU A 74 -15.86 6.23 -11.59
N GLU A 75 -15.47 5.91 -12.83
CA GLU A 75 -16.22 6.27 -14.04
C GLU A 75 -17.69 5.79 -13.95
N PHE A 76 -17.90 4.56 -13.47
CA PHE A 76 -19.24 4.02 -13.29
C PHE A 76 -20.05 4.77 -12.21
N LEU A 77 -19.41 5.12 -11.08
CA LEU A 77 -20.07 5.90 -10.02
C LEU A 77 -20.44 7.30 -10.49
N GLU A 78 -19.57 7.96 -11.26
CA GLU A 78 -19.85 9.27 -11.86
C GLU A 78 -21.03 9.24 -12.84
N LEU A 79 -21.23 8.11 -13.54
CA LEU A 79 -22.41 7.92 -14.41
C LEU A 79 -23.70 7.76 -13.61
N ILE A 80 -23.66 7.08 -12.45
CA ILE A 80 -24.84 6.90 -11.58
C ILE A 80 -25.24 8.21 -10.91
N LEU A 81 -24.27 9.04 -10.52
CA LEU A 81 -24.52 10.26 -9.78
C LEU A 81 -24.97 11.46 -10.64
N LYS A 82 -25.02 11.29 -11.97
CA LYS A 82 -25.58 12.27 -12.92
C LYS A 82 -27.09 12.14 -13.04
#